data_AF-A0A961QRR6-F1
#
_entry.id   AF-A0A961QRR6-F1
#
_cell.length_a   1.000
_cell.length_b   1.000
_cell.length_c   1.000
_cell.angle_alpha   90.00
_cell.angle_beta   90.00
_cell.angle_gamma   90.00
#
_symmetry.space_group_name_H-M   'P 1'
#
loop_
_entity.id
_entity.type
_entity.pdbx_description
1 polymer ?
#
loop_
_entity_poly.entity_id
_entity_poly.type
_entity_poly.pdbx_seq_one_letter_code
_entity_poly.pdbx_strand_id
1 'polypeptide(L)'
;LDGYEIHLGHTDGPDCARPFARIGARKEGATSPDGRIAGTYLHGLFTADGFRAGFLAGLGASASAFHYGAAVQATLNRLADHIEAHLDMDGILALARQDQPSAARNRRHSGSGPGIPSRSQPGA
;
A
#
# COMPACT_ATOMS: atom_id res chain seq x y z
N LEU A 1 10.19 -6.66 -12.38
CA LEU A 1 10.55 -5.88 -11.19
C LEU A 1 9.31 -5.13 -10.83
N ASP A 2 8.87 -5.28 -9.59
CA ASP A 2 7.62 -4.70 -9.12
C ASP A 2 7.92 -3.64 -8.06
N GLY A 3 7.12 -2.59 -8.08
CA GLY A 3 7.19 -1.44 -7.18
C GLY A 3 5.85 -0.70 -7.23
N TYR A 4 5.65 0.23 -6.32
CA TYR A 4 4.39 0.97 -6.25
C TYR A 4 4.65 2.45 -5.95
N GLU A 5 3.71 3.31 -6.34
CA GLU A 5 3.74 4.74 -6.12
C GLU A 5 2.66 5.11 -5.08
N ILE A 6 3.03 5.83 -4.01
CA ILE A 6 2.06 6.46 -3.08
C ILE A 6 2.54 7.89 -2.85
N HIS A 7 2.07 8.81 -3.68
CA HIS A 7 2.41 10.21 -3.57
C HIS A 7 1.30 11.10 -4.12
N LEU A 8 1.18 12.29 -3.54
CA LEU A 8 0.29 13.35 -4.04
C LEU A 8 1.06 14.37 -4.90
N GLY A 9 2.36 14.55 -4.60
CA GLY A 9 3.21 15.51 -5.29
C GLY A 9 3.57 15.06 -6.70
N HIS A 10 3.91 16.04 -7.53
CA HIS A 10 4.48 15.85 -8.86
C HIS A 10 5.87 16.48 -8.90
N THR A 11 6.82 15.81 -9.55
CA THR A 11 8.19 16.30 -9.73
C THR A 11 8.38 16.73 -11.18
N ASP A 12 8.81 17.98 -11.37
CA ASP A 12 9.17 18.57 -12.65
C ASP A 12 10.58 19.16 -12.60
N GLY A 13 11.22 19.26 -13.76
CA GLY A 13 12.51 19.92 -13.91
C GLY A 13 13.39 19.31 -15.00
N PRO A 14 14.54 19.94 -15.28
CA PRO A 14 15.45 19.47 -16.33
C PRO A 14 16.06 18.10 -16.03
N ASP A 15 16.13 17.69 -14.75
CA ASP A 15 16.66 16.39 -14.34
C ASP A 15 15.69 15.23 -14.64
N CYS A 16 14.38 15.49 -14.79
CA CYS A 16 13.42 14.47 -15.24
C CYS A 16 13.68 13.99 -16.69
N ALA A 17 14.53 14.69 -17.45
CA ALA A 17 15.03 14.20 -18.73
C ALA A 17 15.93 12.97 -18.59
N ARG A 18 16.61 12.82 -17.43
CA ARG A 18 17.42 11.69 -16.97
C ARG A 18 16.63 10.93 -15.88
N PRO A 19 15.63 10.12 -16.27
CA PRO A 19 14.80 9.45 -15.29
C PRO A 19 15.60 8.40 -14.51
N PHE A 20 15.22 8.18 -13.26
CA PHE A 20 15.75 7.07 -12.48
C PHE A 20 15.25 5.72 -13.03
N ALA A 21 13.98 5.65 -13.43
CA ALA A 21 13.36 4.44 -13.95
C ALA A 21 12.41 4.74 -15.12
N ARG A 22 11.98 3.67 -15.81
CA ARG A 22 10.89 3.73 -16.78
C ARG A 22 9.78 2.77 -16.39
N ILE A 23 8.56 3.28 -16.28
CA ILE A 23 7.35 2.49 -16.05
C ILE A 23 6.64 2.36 -17.40
N GLY A 24 6.93 1.27 -18.11
CA GLY A 24 6.54 1.12 -19.51
C GLY A 24 7.17 2.22 -20.38
N ALA A 25 6.34 3.06 -20.99
CA ALA A 25 6.82 4.20 -21.77
C ALA A 25 7.17 5.43 -20.92
N ARG A 26 6.60 5.55 -19.71
CA ARG A 26 6.69 6.73 -18.84
C ARG A 26 8.06 6.84 -18.19
N LYS A 27 8.63 8.05 -18.21
CA LYS A 27 9.81 8.43 -17.42
C LYS A 27 9.40 8.62 -15.96
N GLU A 28 10.17 8.06 -15.04
CA GLU A 28 9.92 8.16 -13.60
C GLU A 28 11.19 8.61 -12.88
N GLY A 29 11.00 9.53 -11.93
CA GLY A 29 12.07 10.07 -11.13
C GLY A 29 12.96 11.05 -11.89
N ALA A 30 14.07 11.41 -11.24
CA ALA A 30 15.07 12.33 -11.76
C ALA A 30 16.46 11.91 -11.28
N THR A 31 17.49 12.19 -12.08
CA THR A 31 18.87 11.89 -11.74
C THR A 31 19.77 13.07 -12.12
N SER A 32 20.70 13.41 -11.23
CA SER A 32 21.68 14.47 -11.45
C SER A 32 22.59 14.15 -12.63
N PRO A 33 23.17 15.16 -13.31
CA PRO A 33 24.06 14.91 -14.45
C PRO A 33 25.25 14.00 -14.16
N ASP A 34 25.74 13.99 -12.92
CA ASP A 34 26.85 13.15 -12.46
C ASP A 34 26.43 11.78 -11.91
N GLY A 35 25.12 11.49 -11.91
CA GLY A 35 24.56 10.22 -11.44
C GLY A 35 24.64 9.97 -9.94
N ARG A 36 25.09 10.95 -9.14
CA ARG A 36 25.29 10.78 -7.69
C ARG A 36 24.02 11.01 -6.87
N ILE A 37 23.06 11.75 -7.42
CA ILE A 37 21.78 12.04 -6.77
C ILE A 37 20.69 11.50 -7.66
N ALA A 38 19.83 10.67 -7.10
CA ALA A 38 18.64 10.18 -7.77
C ALA A 38 17.43 10.22 -6.84
N GLY A 39 16.28 10.56 -7.40
CA GLY A 39 14.99 10.54 -6.74
C GLY A 39 13.99 9.72 -7.54
N THR A 40 13.14 8.97 -6.84
CA THR A 40 12.07 8.15 -7.42
C THR A 40 10.90 8.07 -6.46
N TYR A 41 9.68 8.02 -7.00
CA TYR A 41 8.47 7.70 -6.26
C TYR A 41 8.22 6.20 -6.12
N LEU A 42 9.03 5.37 -6.77
CA LEU A 42 8.91 3.92 -6.67
C LEU A 42 9.34 3.44 -5.29
N HIS A 43 8.35 3.02 -4.52
CA HIS A 43 8.56 2.33 -3.26
C HIS A 43 8.77 0.83 -3.48
N GLY A 44 9.48 0.21 -2.54
CA GLY A 44 9.66 -1.24 -2.50
C GLY A 44 10.80 -1.80 -3.36
N LEU A 45 11.48 -0.99 -4.18
CA LEU A 45 12.51 -1.50 -5.11
C LEU A 45 13.61 -2.33 -4.44
N PHE A 46 14.03 -1.95 -3.23
CA PHE A 46 15.08 -2.66 -2.50
C PHE A 46 14.64 -3.99 -1.88
N THR A 47 13.34 -4.29 -1.83
CA THR A 47 12.86 -5.63 -1.42
C THR A 47 13.04 -6.65 -2.54
N ALA A 48 13.11 -6.20 -3.80
CA ALA A 48 13.44 -7.04 -4.94
C ALA A 48 14.94 -7.31 -4.98
N ASP A 49 15.31 -8.57 -4.71
CA ASP A 49 16.70 -9.01 -4.59
C ASP A 49 17.53 -8.67 -5.83
N GLY A 50 16.98 -8.87 -7.04
CA GLY A 50 17.69 -8.56 -8.29
C GLY A 50 17.98 -7.07 -8.48
N PHE A 51 17.03 -6.20 -8.13
CA PHE A 51 17.26 -4.75 -8.19
C PHE A 51 18.32 -4.33 -7.18
N ARG A 52 18.17 -4.75 -5.91
CA ARG A 52 19.12 -4.46 -4.84
C ARG A 52 20.53 -4.93 -5.20
N ALA A 53 20.65 -6.13 -5.79
CA ALA A 53 21.94 -6.67 -6.21
C ALA A 53 22.59 -5.84 -7.31
N GLY A 54 21.84 -5.49 -8.37
CA GLY A 54 22.34 -4.64 -9.45
C GLY A 54 22.73 -3.24 -8.98
N PHE A 55 21.92 -2.64 -8.09
CA PHE A 55 22.20 -1.34 -7.50
C PHE A 55 23.50 -1.35 -6.68
N LEU A 56 23.68 -2.33 -5.79
CA LEU A 56 24.89 -2.48 -4.98
C LEU A 56 26.13 -2.75 -5.84
N ALA A 57 26.00 -3.56 -6.89
CA ALA A 57 27.09 -3.81 -7.82
C ALA A 57 27.59 -2.52 -8.49
N GLY A 58 26.67 -1.60 -8.84
CA GLY A 58 27.01 -0.27 -9.35
C GLY A 58 27.80 0.60 -8.38
N LEU A 59 27.70 0.32 -7.07
CA LEU A 59 28.47 0.97 -6.01
C LEU A 59 29.76 0.24 -5.65
N GLY A 60 30.10 -0.85 -6.37
CA GLY A 60 31.26 -1.69 -6.08
C GLY A 60 31.07 -2.66 -4.91
N ALA A 61 29.83 -2.84 -4.44
CA ALA A 61 29.50 -3.80 -3.38
C ALA A 61 29.02 -5.13 -3.96
N SER A 62 29.34 -6.23 -3.28
CA SER A 62 28.80 -7.55 -3.61
C SER A 62 27.48 -7.77 -2.89
N ALA A 63 26.45 -8.20 -3.63
CA ALA A 63 25.19 -8.59 -3.03
C ALA A 63 25.34 -9.91 -2.26
N SER A 64 24.66 -10.05 -1.12
CA SER A 64 24.57 -11.32 -0.42
C SER A 64 23.57 -12.26 -1.13
N ALA A 65 23.67 -13.57 -0.86
CA ALA A 65 22.70 -14.57 -1.30
C ALA A 65 21.36 -14.50 -0.50
N PHE A 66 21.07 -13.37 0.12
CA PHE A 66 19.91 -13.20 0.98
C PHE A 66 18.65 -12.94 0.15
N HIS A 67 17.63 -13.78 0.38
CA HIS A 67 16.31 -13.68 -0.24
C HIS A 67 15.32 -13.01 0.69
N TYR A 68 15.11 -11.70 0.52
CA TYR A 68 14.32 -10.91 1.47
C TYR A 68 12.86 -11.39 1.56
N GLY A 69 12.22 -11.58 0.40
CA GLY A 69 10.81 -12.03 0.37
C GLY A 69 10.62 -13.39 1.04
N ALA A 70 11.53 -14.34 0.80
CA ALA A 70 11.48 -15.66 1.43
C ALA A 70 11.68 -15.57 2.95
N ALA A 71 12.59 -14.73 3.43
CA ALA A 71 12.82 -14.52 4.85
C ALA A 71 11.60 -13.91 5.56
N VAL A 72 10.94 -12.93 4.92
CA VAL A 72 9.69 -12.35 5.43
C VAL A 72 8.61 -13.44 5.54
N GLN A 73 8.37 -14.21 4.47
CA GLN A 73 7.37 -15.28 4.48
C GLN A 73 7.66 -16.33 5.56
N ALA A 74 8.90 -16.79 5.69
CA ALA A 74 9.30 -17.74 6.71
C ALA A 74 9.07 -17.19 8.14
N THR A 75 9.30 -15.90 8.34
CA THR A 75 9.07 -15.23 9.62
C THR A 75 7.59 -15.11 9.94
N LEU A 76 6.76 -14.75 8.95
CA LEU A 76 5.31 -14.66 9.10
C LEU A 76 4.69 -16.03 9.40
N ASN A 77 5.13 -17.09 8.71
CA ASN A 77 4.68 -18.46 8.98
C ASN A 77 5.01 -18.87 10.41
N ARG A 78 6.26 -18.65 10.86
CA ARG A 78 6.64 -18.92 12.25
C ARG A 78 5.81 -18.16 13.27
N LEU A 79 5.44 -16.92 12.96
CA LEU A 79 4.57 -16.12 13.83
C LEU A 79 3.15 -16.70 13.87
N ALA A 80 2.61 -17.11 12.71
CA ALA A 80 1.32 -17.77 12.63
C ALA A 80 1.31 -19.08 13.43
N ASP A 81 2.30 -19.96 13.23
CA ASP A 81 2.45 -21.22 13.97
C ASP A 81 2.50 -20.98 15.50
N HIS A 82 3.22 -19.95 15.93
CA HIS A 82 3.32 -19.58 17.34
C HIS A 82 1.97 -19.10 17.89
N ILE A 83 1.23 -18.29 17.12
CA ILE A 83 -0.10 -17.83 17.50
C ILE A 83 -1.08 -19.02 17.59
N GLU A 84 -1.09 -19.91 16.60
CA GLU A 84 -1.95 -21.10 16.57
C GLU A 84 -1.67 -22.05 17.74
N ALA A 85 -0.40 -22.18 18.15
CA ALA A 85 -0.02 -23.03 19.28
C ALA A 85 -0.46 -22.48 20.65
N HIS A 86 -0.68 -21.17 20.76
CA HIS A 86 -0.86 -20.49 22.06
C HIS A 86 -2.19 -19.75 22.23
N LEU A 87 -2.97 -19.53 21.16
CA LEU A 87 -4.26 -18.84 21.21
C LEU A 87 -5.39 -19.73 20.68
N ASP A 88 -6.59 -19.56 21.26
CA ASP A 88 -7.83 -20.17 20.74
C ASP A 88 -8.28 -19.45 19.47
N MET A 89 -7.74 -19.88 18.33
CA MET A 89 -8.03 -19.29 17.03
C MET A 89 -9.49 -19.46 16.62
N ASP A 90 -10.11 -20.59 16.96
CA ASP A 90 -11.53 -20.84 16.66
C ASP A 90 -12.43 -19.89 17.44
N GLY A 91 -12.14 -19.67 18.73
CA GLY A 91 -12.83 -18.70 19.57
C GLY A 91 -12.69 -17.27 19.07
N ILE A 92 -11.48 -16.83 18.73
CA ILE A 92 -11.21 -15.50 18.16
C ILE A 92 -11.99 -15.31 16.85
N LEU A 93 -11.93 -16.30 15.95
CA LEU A 93 -12.63 -16.24 14.67
C LEU A 93 -14.15 -16.29 14.84
N ALA A 94 -14.67 -17.02 15.83
CA ALA A 94 -16.09 -17.01 16.16
C ALA A 94 -16.54 -15.62 16.63
N LEU A 95 -15.79 -14.98 17.53
CA LEU A 95 -16.08 -13.62 18.01
C LEU A 95 -16.03 -12.59 16.87
N ALA A 96 -15.00 -12.64 16.01
CA ALA A 96 -14.86 -11.71 14.89
C ALA A 96 -16.01 -11.82 13.87
N ARG A 97 -16.63 -13.00 13.74
CA ARG A 97 -17.79 -13.22 12.85
C ARG A 97 -19.12 -12.79 13.45
N GLN A 98 -19.23 -12.69 14.77
CA GLN A 98 -20.48 -12.32 15.45
C GLN A 98 -20.86 -10.85 15.22
N ASP A 99 -19.88 -9.98 14.99
CA ASP A 99 -20.08 -8.54 14.83
C ASP A 99 -20.25 -8.09 13.37
N GLN A 100 -20.49 -9.03 12.45
CA GLN A 100 -20.97 -8.64 11.12
C GLN A 100 -22.43 -8.18 11.24
N PRO A 101 -22.75 -6.90 10.96
CA PRO A 101 -24.13 -6.44 11.01
C PRO A 101 -24.94 -7.26 10.03
N SER A 102 -25.92 -8.03 10.54
CA SER A 102 -26.82 -8.77 9.68
C SER A 102 -27.48 -7.77 8.72
N ALA A 103 -27.44 -8.06 7.42
CA ALA A 103 -28.18 -7.33 6.40
C ALA A 103 -29.71 -7.27 6.68
N ALA A 104 -30.19 -7.98 7.71
CA ALA A 104 -31.57 -8.03 8.15
C ALA A 104 -31.97 -6.94 9.17
N ARG A 105 -31.04 -6.17 9.75
CA ARG A 105 -31.35 -5.19 10.81
C ARG A 105 -31.75 -3.79 10.30
N ASN A 106 -32.01 -3.62 9.01
CA ASN A 106 -32.45 -2.33 8.44
C ASN A 106 -33.95 -2.29 8.02
N ARG A 107 -34.79 -3.18 8.57
CA ARG A 107 -36.26 -3.10 8.39
C ARG A 107 -36.95 -3.02 9.74
N ARG A 108 -36.99 -1.82 10.33
CA ARG A 108 -38.03 -1.36 11.29
C ARG A 108 -37.77 0.12 11.67
N HIS A 109 -38.00 1.01 10.71
CA HIS A 109 -38.38 2.39 11.02
C HIS A 109 -39.30 2.95 9.91
N SER A 110 -40.41 2.26 9.62
CA SER A 110 -41.59 2.91 9.05
C SER A 110 -42.45 3.42 10.21
N GLY A 111 -41.89 4.33 10.98
CA GLY A 111 -42.63 5.15 11.95
C GLY A 111 -43.15 6.37 11.21
N SER A 112 -44.46 6.41 11.02
CA SER A 112 -45.23 7.60 10.65
C SER A 112 -44.89 8.76 11.60
N GLY A 113 -44.03 9.68 11.13
CA GLY A 113 -43.77 10.95 11.79
C GLY A 113 -44.78 12.02 11.35
N PRO A 114 -45.19 12.95 12.23
CA PRO A 114 -46.20 13.95 11.93
C PRO A 114 -45.67 14.96 10.89
N GLY A 115 -46.52 15.30 9.92
CA GLY A 115 -46.21 16.22 8.84
C GLY A 115 -45.82 17.61 9.33
N ILE A 116 -44.71 18.12 8.81
CA ILE A 116 -44.29 19.52 8.96
C ILE A 116 -45.10 20.35 7.95
N PRO A 117 -45.85 21.39 8.36
CA PRO A 117 -46.57 22.23 7.42
C PRO A 117 -45.60 23.09 6.58
N SER A 118 -45.83 23.08 5.27
CA SER A 118 -45.13 23.87 4.26
C SER A 118 -45.26 25.36 4.56
N ARG A 119 -44.13 26.06 4.69
CA ARG A 119 -44.06 27.52 4.77
C ARG A 119 -43.72 28.07 3.38
N SER A 120 -44.72 28.64 2.72
CA SER A 120 -44.58 29.42 1.50
C SER A 120 -43.68 30.64 1.75
N GLN A 121 -42.59 30.77 0.99
CA GLN A 121 -41.87 32.04 0.82
C GLN A 121 -42.41 32.76 -0.44
N PRO A 122 -42.70 34.07 -0.39
CA PRO A 122 -42.78 34.89 -1.59
C PRO A 122 -41.37 35.37 -1.98
N GLY A 123 -41.08 35.30 -3.28
CA GLY A 123 -39.80 35.67 -3.86
C GLY A 123 -39.59 37.18 -4.01
N ALA A 124 -38.31 37.53 -4.07
CA ALA A 124 -37.73 38.67 -4.78
C ALA A 124 -36.31 38.27 -5.17
#